data_AF-A0A3M1FLV5-F1
#
_entry.id   AF-A0A3M1FLV5-F1
#
_cell.length_a   1.000
_cell.length_b   1.000
_cell.length_c   1.000
_cell.angle_alpha   90.00
_cell.angle_beta   90.00
_cell.angle_gamma   90.00
#
_symmetry.space_group_name_H-M   'P 1'
#
loop_
_entity.id
_entity.type
_entity.pdbx_description
1 polymer ?
#
loop_
_entity_poly.entity_id
_entity_poly.type
_entity_poly.pdbx_seq_one_letter_code
_entity_poly.pdbx_strand_id
1 'polypeptide(L)' 'MTKRKLAVKIDELVEMTGMSKWLIYKMVREGDFPRPRKVGGRRVVWLVSEVEKWLKKQPHSDNPPVPKRALS' A
#
# COMPACT_ATOMS: atom_id res chain seq x y z
N MET A 1 -13.67 16.29 -13.72
CA MET A 1 -12.84 15.09 -13.99
C MET A 1 -11.74 14.99 -12.94
N THR A 2 -11.72 13.95 -12.11
CA THR A 2 -10.71 13.79 -11.05
C THR A 2 -9.39 13.28 -11.65
N LYS A 3 -8.29 14.00 -11.40
CA LYS A 3 -6.95 13.65 -11.91
C LYS A 3 -6.45 12.38 -11.20
N ARG A 4 -6.21 11.29 -11.94
CA ARG A 4 -5.62 10.07 -11.39
C ARG A 4 -4.14 10.30 -11.09
N LYS A 5 -3.69 9.98 -9.87
CA LYS A 5 -2.27 10.01 -9.51
C LYS A 5 -1.57 8.80 -10.14
N LEU A 6 -0.37 9.02 -10.70
CA LEU A 6 0.46 7.94 -11.25
C LEU A 6 1.33 7.27 -10.18
N ALA A 7 1.71 8.04 -9.15
CA ALA A 7 2.54 7.57 -8.06
C ALA A 7 2.10 8.22 -6.73
N VAL A 8 2.36 7.52 -5.63
CA VAL A 8 2.00 7.92 -4.27
C VAL A 8 3.19 7.86 -3.32
N LYS A 9 3.21 8.76 -2.35
CA LYS A 9 4.17 8.75 -1.24
C LYS A 9 3.76 7.72 -0.19
N ILE A 10 4.65 7.43 0.77
CA ILE A 10 4.37 6.46 1.84
C ILE A 10 3.11 6.80 2.65
N ASP A 11 2.83 8.08 2.94
CA ASP A 11 1.64 8.48 3.70
C ASP A 11 0.35 8.17 2.94
N GLU A 12 0.30 8.54 1.66
CA GLU A 12 -0.83 8.22 0.78
C GLU A 12 -0.96 6.71 0.55
N LEU A 13 0.15 5.97 0.55
CA LEU A 13 0.14 4.51 0.41
C LEU A 13 -0.44 3.83 1.66
N VAL A 14 -0.15 4.36 2.85
CA VAL A 14 -0.76 3.91 4.12
C VAL A 14 -2.26 4.14 4.08
N GLU A 15 -2.71 5.32 3.65
CA GLU A 15 -4.15 5.62 3.49
C GLU A 15 -4.81 4.69 2.46
N MET A 16 -4.13 4.44 1.34
CA MET A 16 -4.65 3.62 0.24
C MET A 16 -4.75 2.12 0.61
N THR A 17 -3.82 1.60 1.40
CA THR A 17 -3.72 0.16 1.70
C THR A 17 -4.24 -0.21 3.09
N GLY A 18 -4.38 0.75 4.00
CA GLY A 18 -4.70 0.50 5.41
C GLY A 18 -3.54 -0.15 6.20
N MET A 19 -2.36 -0.31 5.59
CA MET A 19 -1.19 -0.92 6.22
C MET A 19 -0.30 0.12 6.89
N SER A 20 0.36 -0.24 7.98
CA SER A 20 1.33 0.65 8.63
C SER A 20 2.60 0.82 7.77
N LYS A 21 3.30 1.95 7.93
CA LYS A 21 4.59 2.20 7.25
C LYS A 21 5.60 1.08 7.52
N TRP A 22 5.65 0.62 8.77
CA TRP A 22 6.55 -0.44 9.19
C TRP A 22 6.29 -1.73 8.41
N LEU A 23 5.02 -2.13 8.28
CA LEU A 23 4.64 -3.33 7.54
C LEU A 23 5.01 -3.19 6.05
N ILE A 24 4.69 -2.06 5.43
CA ILE A 24 5.04 -1.80 4.03
C ILE A 24 6.56 -1.94 3.81
N TYR A 25 7.38 -1.29 4.63
CA TYR A 25 8.84 -1.39 4.49
C TYR A 25 9.37 -2.80 4.79
N LYS A 26 8.76 -3.53 5.72
CA LYS A 26 9.08 -4.93 6.00
C LYS A 26 8.83 -5.78 4.76
N MET A 27 7.63 -5.70 4.17
CA MET A 27 7.27 -6.47 2.97
C MET A 27 8.12 -6.07 1.74
N VAL A 28 8.49 -4.79 1.61
CA VAL A 28 9.45 -4.36 0.57
C VAL A 28 10.82 -5.02 0.74
N ARG A 29 11.29 -5.18 1.99
CA ARG A 29 12.55 -5.87 2.29
C ARG A 29 12.45 -7.36 2.01
N GLU A 30 11.32 -7.97 2.34
CA GLU A 30 11.03 -9.39 2.13
C GLU A 30 10.75 -9.73 0.65
N GLY A 31 10.44 -8.72 -0.17
CA GLY A 31 10.16 -8.90 -1.60
C GLY A 31 8.68 -9.12 -1.91
N ASP A 32 7.82 -9.09 -0.89
CA ASP A 32 6.38 -9.35 -0.99
C ASP A 32 5.56 -8.12 -1.39
N PHE A 33 6.18 -6.94 -1.48
CA PHE A 33 5.52 -5.69 -1.86
C PHE A 33 6.31 -4.95 -2.95
N PRO A 34 5.64 -4.20 -3.86
CA PRO A 34 6.31 -3.41 -4.89
C PRO A 34 7.40 -2.50 -4.32
N ARG A 35 8.57 -2.47 -4.98
CA ARG A 35 9.69 -1.63 -4.55
C ARG A 35 9.43 -0.15 -4.88
N PRO A 36 9.80 0.78 -3.99
CA PRO A 36 9.71 2.20 -4.30
C PRO A 36 10.66 2.62 -5.43
N ARG A 37 10.26 3.66 -6.19
CA ARG A 37 11.10 4.38 -7.15
C ARG A 37 11.65 5.66 -6.53
N LYS A 38 12.95 5.89 -6.72
CA LYS A 38 13.59 7.16 -6.37
C LYS A 38 13.21 8.23 -7.40
N VAL A 39 12.67 9.35 -6.93
CA VAL A 39 12.22 10.46 -7.80
C VAL A 39 13.05 11.74 -7.62
N GLY A 40 13.99 11.73 -6.68
CA GLY A 40 14.93 12.83 -6.45
C GLY A 40 15.35 12.93 -5.00
N GLY A 41 16.62 13.27 -4.75
CA GLY A 41 17.18 13.37 -3.40
C GLY A 41 16.93 12.10 -2.57
N ARG A 42 16.33 12.27 -1.39
CA ARG A 42 15.89 11.18 -0.49
C ARG A 42 14.44 10.75 -0.71
N ARG A 43 13.75 11.31 -1.70
CA ARG A 43 12.32 11.06 -1.94
C ARG A 43 12.11 9.81 -2.79
N VAL A 44 11.20 8.98 -2.33
CA VAL A 44 10.72 7.79 -3.04
C VAL A 44 9.20 7.78 -3.16
N VAL A 45 8.69 7.10 -4.17
CA VAL A 45 7.25 6.91 -4.43
C VAL A 45 6.98 5.50 -4.95
N TRP A 46 5.72 5.06 -4.84
CA TRP A 46 5.25 3.82 -5.44
C TRP A 46 4.34 4.14 -6.62
N LEU A 47 4.46 3.38 -7.72
CA LEU A 47 3.49 3.51 -8.81
C LEU A 47 2.15 2.95 -8.38
N VAL A 48 1.09 3.72 -8.60
CA VAL A 48 -0.28 3.32 -8.25
C VAL A 48 -0.64 2.01 -8.97
N SER A 49 -0.26 1.88 -10.24
CA SER A 49 -0.54 0.68 -11.04
C SER A 49 0.09 -0.60 -10.48
N GLU A 50 1.27 -0.52 -9.88
CA GLU A 50 1.93 -1.69 -9.28
C GLU A 50 1.30 -2.08 -7.96
N VAL A 51 0.94 -1.09 -7.13
CA VAL A 51 0.25 -1.34 -5.87
C VAL A 51 -1.15 -1.92 -6.14
N GLU A 52 -1.89 -1.38 -7.11
CA GLU A 52 -3.17 -1.94 -7.56
C GLU A 52 -3.01 -3.38 -8.06
N LYS A 53 -1.98 -3.65 -8.87
CA LYS A 53 -1.70 -5.01 -9.37
C LYS A 53 -1.34 -5.96 -8.22
N TRP A 54 -0.62 -5.49 -7.21
CA TRP A 54 -0.30 -6.27 -6.01
C TRP A 54 -1.55 -6.55 -5.17
N LEU A 55 -2.41 -5.55 -4.93
CA LEU A 55 -3.67 -5.71 -4.19
C LEU A 55 -4.59 -6.74 -4.86
N LYS A 56 -4.71 -6.69 -6.19
CA LYS A 56 -5.53 -7.64 -6.97
C LYS A 56 -5.02 -9.09 -6.92
N LYS A 57 -3.77 -9.31 -6.52
CA LYS A 57 -3.19 -10.65 -6.35
C LYS A 57 -3.35 -11.20 -4.94
N GLN A 58 -3.78 -10.37 -3.97
CA GLN A 58 -3.96 -10.87 -2.61
C GLN A 58 -5.08 -11.91 -2.59
N PRO A 59 -4.92 -12.99 -1.82
CA PRO A 59 -5.97 -13.99 -1.68
C PRO A 59 -7.23 -13.32 -1.12
N HIS A 60 -8.39 -13.80 -1.59
CA HIS A 60 -9.64 -13.44 -0.96
C HIS A 60 -9.59 -13.89 0.50
N SER A 61 -9.86 -12.97 1.43
CA SER A 61 -10.00 -13.34 2.83
C SER A 61 -11.37 -13.96 3.02
N ASP A 62 -11.42 -15.24 3.38
CA ASP A 62 -12.67 -15.90 3.80
C ASP A 62 -13.11 -15.45 5.20
N ASN A 63 -12.25 -14.74 5.93
CA ASN A 63 -12.65 -14.08 7.17
C ASN A 63 -13.48 -12.83 6.86
N PRO A 64 -14.73 -12.76 7.36
CA PRO A 64 -15.52 -11.55 7.24
C PRO A 64 -14.81 -10.39 7.96
N PRO A 65 -14.95 -9.15 7.47
CA PRO A 65 -14.37 -7.99 8.14
C PRO A 65 -14.88 -7.93 9.58
N VAL A 66 -13.97 -8.10 10.55
CA VAL A 66 -14.31 -8.00 11.97
C VAL A 66 -14.80 -6.57 12.22
N PRO A 67 -16.02 -6.36 12.74
CA PRO A 67 -16.50 -5.03 13.03
C PRO A 67 -15.53 -4.34 13.98
N LYS A 68 -15.08 -3.12 13.64
CA LYS A 68 -14.12 -2.31 14.44
C LYS A 68 -14.63 -1.93 15.85
N ARG A 69 -15.76 -2.48 16.32
CA ARG A 69 -16.54 -2.00 17.46
C ARG A 69 -16.99 -3.13 18.41
N ALA A 70 -16.10 -4.09 18.68
CA ALA A 70 -16.26 -5.09 19.74
C ALA A 70 -15.18 -4.98 20.83
N LEU A 71 -14.72 -3.76 21.11
CA LEU A 71 -13.99 -3.45 22.33
C LEU A 71 -14.92 -2.57 23.16
N SER A 72 -15.67 -3.24 24.04
CA SER A 72 -16.32 -2.64 25.21
C SER A 72 -15.27 -2.29 26.26
#